data_AF-A0A6I6VYN2-F1
#
_entry.id   AF-A0A6I6VYN2-F1
#
_cell.length_a   1.000
_cell.length_b   1.000
_cell.length_c   1.000
_cell.angle_alpha   90.00
_cell.angle_beta   90.00
_cell.angle_gamma   90.00
#
_symmetry.space_group_name_H-M   'P 1'
#
loop_
_entity.id
_entity.type
_entity.pdbx_description
1 polymer ?
#
loop_
_entity_poly.entity_id
_entity_poly.type
_entity_poly.pdbx_seq_one_letter_code
_entity_poly.pdbx_strand_id
1 'polypeptide(L)'
;MDSHTPDACAKSLGQYFGENLCAALAIGGRQRESGAPGPVTATCMHRETGIARSTLRALTSTRTELDPNPDLHTLNRIAHALGVPPAFLLMRPQDWLALGQAVGDSADYLAAAVKLQSEGKLDQGNPVEKVLRECKVHPDARPIGVGASPEVSRVNARDEWRRRSCLKLDALMLRHVRSAQPRAWLAAIAGALVNRSTPHNPTITD
;
A
#
# COMPACT_ATOMS: atom_id res chain seq x y z
N MET A 1 -5.18 30.15 19.38
CA MET A 1 -6.08 29.21 20.09
C MET A 1 -6.52 28.19 19.06
N ASP A 2 -5.66 27.21 18.82
CA ASP A 2 -5.99 26.10 17.93
C ASP A 2 -6.40 24.95 18.84
N SER A 3 -7.71 24.75 18.87
CA SER A 3 -8.37 23.70 19.64
C SER A 3 -7.87 22.36 19.13
N HIS A 4 -6.93 21.75 19.84
CA HIS A 4 -6.69 20.31 19.78
C HIS A 4 -8.03 19.62 20.07
N THR A 5 -8.74 19.29 19.00
CA THR A 5 -9.85 18.36 19.07
C THR A 5 -9.21 17.02 19.45
N PRO A 6 -9.69 16.34 20.51
CA PRO A 6 -9.14 15.06 20.90
C PRO A 6 -9.24 14.12 19.70
N ASP A 7 -8.13 13.45 19.37
CA ASP A 7 -8.05 12.40 18.36
C ASP A 7 -9.32 11.54 18.45
N ALA A 8 -10.20 11.65 17.46
CA ALA A 8 -11.32 10.75 17.32
C ALA A 8 -10.71 9.34 17.26
N CYS A 9 -11.02 8.50 18.25
CA CYS A 9 -10.46 7.16 18.45
C CYS A 9 -10.15 6.50 17.09
N ALA A 10 -8.86 6.48 16.73
CA ALA A 10 -8.45 6.06 15.39
C ALA A 10 -8.86 4.60 15.21
N LYS A 11 -9.71 4.34 14.22
CA LYS A 11 -10.24 2.99 13.96
C LYS A 11 -9.10 1.98 13.82
N SER A 12 -9.27 0.80 14.41
CA SER A 12 -8.33 -0.31 14.25
C SER A 12 -8.34 -0.85 12.82
N LEU A 13 -7.31 -1.62 12.44
CA LEU A 13 -7.28 -2.30 11.15
C LEU A 13 -8.44 -3.30 11.01
N GLY A 14 -8.81 -3.99 12.10
CA GLY A 14 -9.93 -4.93 12.10
C GLY A 14 -11.28 -4.24 11.88
N GLN A 15 -11.47 -3.03 12.41
CA GLN A 15 -12.65 -2.22 12.13
C GLN A 15 -12.72 -1.81 10.65
N TYR A 16 -11.62 -1.36 10.04
CA TYR A 16 -11.58 -1.10 8.59
C TYR A 16 -11.86 -2.37 7.78
N PHE A 17 -11.30 -3.51 8.18
CA PHE A 17 -11.58 -4.80 7.54
C PHE A 17 -13.08 -5.15 7.60
N GLY A 18 -13.71 -5.04 8.77
CA GLY A 18 -15.13 -5.32 8.93
C GLY A 18 -16.01 -4.40 8.08
N GLU A 19 -15.69 -3.10 8.02
CA GLU A 19 -16.39 -2.13 7.19
C GLU A 19 -16.22 -2.43 5.69
N ASN A 20 -15.00 -2.69 5.23
CA ASN A 20 -14.70 -3.05 3.85
C ASN A 20 -15.41 -4.34 3.44
N LEU A 21 -15.42 -5.35 4.33
CA LEU A 21 -16.12 -6.61 4.10
C LEU A 21 -17.64 -6.40 4.00
N CYS A 22 -18.24 -5.63 4.91
CA CYS A 22 -19.65 -5.27 4.85
C CYS A 22 -20.00 -4.57 3.53
N ALA A 23 -19.19 -3.60 3.11
CA ALA A 23 -19.39 -2.86 1.88
C ALA A 23 -19.33 -3.79 0.65
N ALA A 24 -18.33 -4.66 0.57
CA ALA A 24 -18.19 -5.62 -0.53
C ALA A 24 -19.36 -6.63 -0.56
N LEU A 25 -19.76 -7.17 0.59
CA LEU A 25 -20.89 -8.09 0.68
C LEU A 25 -22.21 -7.43 0.29
N ALA A 26 -22.39 -6.13 0.52
CA ALA A 26 -23.62 -5.43 0.19
C ALA A 26 -23.90 -5.35 -1.33
N ILE A 27 -22.84 -5.43 -2.16
CA ILE A 27 -22.92 -5.24 -3.61
C ILE A 27 -22.38 -6.40 -4.45
N GLY A 28 -21.68 -7.37 -3.86
CA GLY A 28 -21.00 -8.45 -4.59
C GLY A 28 -21.90 -9.61 -5.05
N GLY A 29 -23.22 -9.53 -4.80
CA GLY A 29 -24.18 -10.59 -5.12
C GLY A 29 -24.82 -10.44 -6.51
N ARG A 30 -25.74 -11.35 -6.83
CA ARG A 30 -26.50 -11.30 -8.09
C ARG A 30 -27.28 -9.99 -8.20
N GLN A 31 -27.36 -9.47 -9.43
CA GLN A 31 -28.17 -8.29 -9.72
C GLN A 31 -29.63 -8.51 -9.31
N ARG A 32 -30.23 -7.50 -8.68
CA ARG A 32 -31.65 -7.49 -8.32
C ARG A 32 -32.50 -7.28 -9.56
N GLU A 33 -33.79 -7.56 -9.47
CA GLU A 33 -34.76 -7.30 -10.55
C GLU A 33 -34.77 -5.83 -10.99
N SER A 34 -34.45 -4.90 -10.08
CA SER A 34 -34.32 -3.47 -10.38
C SER A 34 -33.06 -3.09 -11.17
N GLY A 35 -32.18 -4.05 -11.49
CA GLY A 35 -30.88 -3.78 -12.10
C GLY A 35 -29.79 -3.31 -11.11
N ALA A 36 -30.14 -3.06 -9.84
CA ALA A 36 -29.15 -2.69 -8.82
C ALA A 36 -28.31 -3.92 -8.39
N PRO A 37 -27.05 -3.73 -7.94
CA PRO A 37 -26.27 -4.82 -7.36
C PRO A 37 -26.97 -5.41 -6.12
N GLY A 38 -26.97 -6.73 -6.01
CA GLY A 38 -27.52 -7.44 -4.87
C GLY A 38 -26.45 -7.79 -3.83
N PRO A 39 -26.85 -8.16 -2.60
CA PRO A 39 -25.90 -8.56 -1.58
C PRO A 39 -25.48 -10.03 -1.74
N VAL A 40 -24.24 -10.33 -1.36
CA VAL A 40 -23.79 -11.70 -1.08
C VAL A 40 -24.35 -12.12 0.27
N THR A 41 -25.21 -13.14 0.27
CA THR A 41 -25.80 -13.63 1.51
C THR A 41 -24.81 -14.47 2.31
N ALA A 42 -24.97 -14.52 3.63
CA ALA A 42 -24.16 -15.38 4.50
C ALA A 42 -24.24 -16.87 4.11
N THR A 43 -25.40 -17.31 3.60
CA THR A 43 -25.57 -18.67 3.08
C THR A 43 -24.76 -18.90 1.81
N CYS A 44 -24.69 -17.93 0.90
CA CYS A 44 -23.85 -18.00 -0.29
C CYS A 44 -22.37 -18.09 0.09
N MET A 45 -21.94 -17.19 0.97
CA MET A 45 -20.54 -17.14 1.43
C MET A 45 -20.12 -18.42 2.14
N HIS A 46 -21.00 -19.00 2.97
CA HIS A 46 -20.76 -20.30 3.62
C HIS A 46 -20.66 -21.47 2.63
N ARG A 47 -21.45 -21.44 1.56
CA ARG A 47 -21.43 -22.49 0.54
C ARG A 47 -20.14 -22.44 -0.29
N GLU A 48 -19.69 -21.24 -0.64
CA GLU A 48 -18.50 -21.04 -1.49
C GLU A 48 -17.20 -21.17 -0.70
N THR A 49 -17.17 -20.60 0.49
CA THR A 49 -16.10 -20.72 1.46
C THR A 49 -16.73 -21.47 2.62
N GLY A 50 -16.44 -22.71 2.97
CA GLY A 50 -17.00 -23.37 4.19
C GLY A 50 -16.86 -22.64 5.56
N ILE A 51 -16.61 -21.33 5.62
CA ILE A 51 -16.65 -20.45 6.79
C ILE A 51 -18.06 -20.44 7.38
N ALA A 52 -18.16 -20.64 8.70
CA ALA A 52 -19.44 -20.64 9.39
C ALA A 52 -20.11 -19.25 9.34
N ARG A 53 -21.45 -19.25 9.24
CA ARG A 53 -22.25 -18.01 9.24
C ARG A 53 -22.05 -17.19 10.52
N SER A 54 -21.80 -17.84 11.66
CA SER A 54 -21.47 -17.19 12.94
C SER A 54 -20.13 -16.46 12.88
N THR A 55 -19.11 -17.07 12.28
CA THR A 55 -17.81 -16.44 12.03
C THR A 55 -17.96 -15.23 11.13
N LEU A 56 -18.69 -15.37 10.01
CA LEU A 56 -18.93 -14.24 9.11
C LEU A 56 -19.64 -13.09 9.84
N ARG A 57 -20.66 -13.40 10.66
CA ARG A 57 -21.37 -12.40 11.47
C ARG A 57 -20.45 -11.70 12.47
N ALA A 58 -19.51 -12.42 13.08
CA ALA A 58 -18.53 -11.82 13.98
C ALA A 58 -17.59 -10.85 13.24
N LEU A 59 -17.17 -11.21 12.02
CA LEU A 59 -16.30 -10.39 11.18
C LEU A 59 -16.99 -9.13 10.62
N THR A 60 -18.31 -9.18 10.40
CA THR A 60 -19.11 -8.06 9.87
C THR A 60 -19.82 -7.26 10.96
N SER A 61 -19.56 -7.52 12.23
CA SER A 61 -20.27 -6.85 13.32
C SER A 61 -19.80 -5.40 13.43
N THR A 62 -20.75 -4.46 13.39
CA THR A 62 -20.49 -3.01 13.50
C THR A 62 -20.40 -2.50 14.94
N ARG A 63 -20.41 -3.41 15.94
CA ARG A 63 -20.24 -3.03 17.34
C ARG A 63 -18.81 -2.59 17.56
N THR A 64 -18.62 -1.34 17.97
CA THR A 64 -17.29 -0.70 18.17
C THR A 64 -16.36 -1.49 19.09
N GLU A 65 -16.92 -2.25 20.03
CA GLU A 65 -16.17 -3.10 20.98
C GLU A 65 -15.58 -4.37 20.36
N LEU A 66 -16.06 -4.77 19.17
CA LEU A 66 -15.53 -5.91 18.45
C LEU A 66 -14.48 -5.42 17.46
N ASP A 67 -13.29 -6.01 17.52
CA ASP A 67 -12.19 -5.80 16.58
C ASP A 67 -12.02 -7.07 15.72
N PRO A 68 -12.65 -7.14 14.54
CA PRO A 68 -12.54 -8.29 13.66
C PRO A 68 -11.09 -8.63 13.32
N ASN A 69 -10.66 -9.84 13.67
CA ASN A 69 -9.31 -10.32 13.40
C ASN A 69 -9.36 -11.71 12.74
N PRO A 70 -9.61 -11.79 11.42
CA PRO A 70 -9.58 -13.07 10.71
C PRO A 70 -8.13 -13.57 10.62
N ASP A 71 -7.93 -14.89 10.71
CA ASP A 71 -6.66 -15.47 10.29
C ASP A 71 -6.45 -15.29 8.77
N LEU A 72 -5.19 -15.41 8.31
CA LEU A 72 -4.83 -15.22 6.90
C LEU A 72 -5.56 -16.19 5.95
N HIS A 73 -5.86 -17.41 6.42
CA HIS A 73 -6.55 -18.41 5.61
C HIS A 73 -8.03 -18.02 5.39
N THR A 74 -8.69 -17.53 6.43
CA THR A 74 -10.05 -17.01 6.42
C THR A 74 -10.13 -15.77 5.55
N LEU A 75 -9.22 -14.80 5.74
CA LEU A 75 -9.13 -13.60 4.91
C LEU A 75 -8.97 -13.95 3.43
N ASN A 76 -8.04 -14.85 3.10
CA ASN A 76 -7.77 -15.24 1.71
C ASN A 76 -8.98 -15.90 1.05
N ARG A 77 -9.70 -16.78 1.76
CA ARG A 77 -10.91 -17.43 1.24
C ARG A 77 -12.03 -16.44 0.98
N ILE A 78 -12.27 -15.52 1.91
CA ILE A 78 -13.28 -14.46 1.75
C ILE A 78 -12.94 -13.58 0.55
N ALA A 79 -11.70 -13.10 0.48
CA ALA A 79 -11.23 -12.25 -0.62
C ALA A 79 -11.35 -12.95 -1.98
N HIS A 80 -10.99 -14.24 -2.04
CA HIS A 80 -11.14 -15.05 -3.24
C HIS A 80 -12.59 -15.19 -3.69
N ALA A 81 -13.52 -15.49 -2.78
CA ALA A 81 -14.95 -15.58 -3.09
C ALA A 81 -15.53 -14.24 -3.56
N LEU A 82 -15.01 -13.12 -3.03
CA LEU A 82 -15.38 -11.78 -3.48
C LEU A 82 -14.67 -11.33 -4.76
N GLY A 83 -13.70 -12.10 -5.28
CA GLY A 83 -12.93 -11.74 -6.47
C GLY A 83 -12.00 -10.54 -6.30
N VAL A 84 -11.53 -10.26 -5.08
CA VAL A 84 -10.63 -9.13 -4.78
C VAL A 84 -9.30 -9.59 -4.16
N PRO A 85 -8.20 -8.82 -4.33
CA PRO A 85 -6.97 -9.09 -3.59
C PRO A 85 -7.18 -9.04 -2.07
N PRO A 86 -6.62 -9.97 -1.27
CA PRO A 86 -6.77 -9.97 0.19
C PRO A 86 -6.35 -8.65 0.86
N ALA A 87 -5.30 -8.01 0.34
CA ALA A 87 -4.83 -6.73 0.84
C ALA A 87 -5.88 -5.62 0.73
N PHE A 88 -6.76 -5.65 -0.29
CA PHE A 88 -7.77 -4.60 -0.50
C PHE A 88 -8.82 -4.57 0.60
N LEU A 89 -9.12 -5.73 1.22
CA LEU A 89 -10.00 -5.77 2.38
C LEU A 89 -9.35 -5.13 3.62
N LEU A 90 -8.02 -5.06 3.68
CA LEU A 90 -7.27 -4.46 4.79
C LEU A 90 -6.86 -3.01 4.54
N MET A 91 -6.99 -2.50 3.30
CA MET A 91 -6.56 -1.14 2.98
C MET A 91 -7.46 -0.11 3.68
N ARG A 92 -6.82 0.84 4.36
CA ARG A 92 -7.46 2.02 4.95
C ARG A 92 -7.63 3.10 3.87
N PRO A 93 -8.53 4.08 4.05
CA PRO A 93 -8.70 5.17 3.08
C PRO A 93 -7.39 5.90 2.72
N GLN A 94 -6.50 6.10 3.70
CA GLN A 94 -5.19 6.71 3.48
C GLN A 94 -4.24 5.82 2.65
N ASP A 95 -4.37 4.50 2.73
CA ASP A 95 -3.55 3.58 1.94
C ASP A 95 -3.96 3.65 0.47
N TRP A 96 -5.28 3.74 0.21
CA TRP A 96 -5.83 3.98 -1.13
C TRP A 96 -5.36 5.31 -1.71
N LEU A 97 -5.41 6.38 -0.90
CA LEU A 97 -4.94 7.70 -1.32
C LEU A 97 -3.45 7.68 -1.65
N ALA A 98 -2.62 7.09 -0.78
CA ALA A 98 -1.19 6.99 -1.01
C ALA A 98 -0.87 6.20 -2.30
N LEU A 99 -1.56 5.08 -2.53
CA LEU A 99 -1.39 4.29 -3.75
C LEU A 99 -1.85 5.04 -5.00
N GLY A 100 -3.04 5.65 -4.97
CA GLY A 100 -3.59 6.41 -6.09
C GLY A 100 -2.71 7.61 -6.46
N GLN A 101 -2.20 8.32 -5.46
CA GLN A 101 -1.24 9.41 -5.66
C GLN A 101 0.09 8.91 -6.24
N ALA A 102 0.62 7.79 -5.75
CA ALA A 102 1.85 7.23 -6.30
C ALA A 102 1.70 6.80 -7.77
N VAL A 103 0.54 6.23 -8.14
CA VAL A 103 0.23 5.91 -9.54
C VAL A 103 0.12 7.20 -10.36
N GLY A 104 -0.60 8.21 -9.87
CA GLY A 104 -0.76 9.50 -10.56
C GLY A 104 0.56 10.23 -10.80
N ASP A 105 1.47 10.19 -9.83
CA ASP A 105 2.77 10.87 -9.90
C ASP A 105 3.88 9.99 -10.52
N SER A 106 3.55 8.79 -11.02
CA SER A 106 4.55 7.82 -11.48
C SER A 106 5.18 8.11 -12.85
N ALA A 107 4.69 9.10 -13.59
CA ALA A 107 5.04 9.30 -15.01
C ALA A 107 6.56 9.44 -15.25
N ASP A 108 7.24 10.32 -14.53
CA ASP A 108 8.69 10.52 -14.67
C ASP A 108 9.48 9.28 -14.23
N TYR A 109 9.04 8.63 -13.14
CA TYR A 109 9.64 7.40 -12.65
C TYR A 109 9.47 6.24 -13.64
N LEU A 110 8.35 6.20 -14.36
CA LEU A 110 8.09 5.21 -15.40
C LEU A 110 9.00 5.43 -16.60
N ALA A 111 9.16 6.68 -17.05
CA ALA A 111 10.10 7.01 -18.13
C ALA A 111 11.53 6.58 -17.76
N ALA A 112 11.96 6.87 -16.53
CA ALA A 112 13.24 6.41 -15.98
C ALA A 112 13.36 4.88 -15.94
N ALA A 113 12.33 4.18 -15.43
CA ALA A 113 12.34 2.72 -15.34
C ALA A 113 12.41 2.04 -16.71
N VAL A 114 11.66 2.55 -17.70
CA VAL A 114 11.68 2.05 -19.08
C VAL A 114 13.05 2.29 -19.72
N LYS A 115 13.64 3.46 -19.53
CA LYS A 115 15.00 3.75 -20.00
C LYS A 115 16.01 2.76 -19.41
N LEU A 116 16.04 2.63 -18.08
CA LEU A 116 16.92 1.70 -17.38
C LEU A 116 16.72 0.25 -17.81
N GLN A 117 15.49 -0.15 -18.11
CA GLN A 117 15.17 -1.47 -18.63
C GLN A 117 15.71 -1.69 -20.04
N SER A 118 15.52 -0.72 -20.95
CA SER A 118 16.03 -0.79 -22.32
C SER A 118 17.56 -0.87 -22.38
N GLU A 119 18.24 -0.26 -21.39
CA GLU A 119 19.70 -0.32 -21.24
C GLU A 119 20.20 -1.56 -20.50
N GLY A 120 19.31 -2.48 -20.07
CA GLY A 120 19.66 -3.66 -19.29
C GLY A 120 20.21 -3.36 -17.88
N LYS A 121 19.95 -2.15 -17.37
CA LYS A 121 20.47 -1.65 -16.08
C LYS A 121 19.48 -1.76 -14.94
N LEU A 122 18.18 -1.91 -15.21
CA LEU A 122 17.15 -1.91 -14.16
C LEU A 122 17.37 -3.02 -13.13
N ASP A 123 17.79 -4.20 -13.57
CA ASP A 123 17.96 -5.39 -12.72
C ASP A 123 19.32 -5.47 -12.01
N GLN A 124 20.23 -4.55 -12.31
CA GLN A 124 21.56 -4.56 -11.70
C GLN A 124 21.50 -3.83 -10.33
N GLY A 125 21.12 -4.54 -9.27
CA GLY A 125 20.97 -3.96 -7.92
C GLY A 125 19.50 -3.66 -7.60
N ASN A 126 19.24 -2.63 -6.79
CA ASN A 126 17.87 -2.27 -6.39
C ASN A 126 17.18 -1.41 -7.49
N PRO A 127 16.12 -1.92 -8.16
CA PRO A 127 15.48 -1.19 -9.25
C PRO A 127 14.85 0.12 -8.81
N VAL A 128 14.27 0.15 -7.60
CA VAL A 128 13.57 1.33 -7.06
C VAL A 128 14.56 2.48 -6.85
N GLU A 129 15.68 2.20 -6.20
CA GLU A 129 16.73 3.19 -5.96
C GLU A 129 17.32 3.72 -7.28
N LYS A 130 17.50 2.84 -8.28
CA LYS A 130 17.99 3.24 -9.60
C LYS A 130 17.05 4.21 -10.31
N VAL A 131 15.75 3.95 -10.23
CA VAL A 131 14.74 4.86 -10.77
C VAL A 131 14.81 6.23 -10.08
N LEU A 132 14.95 6.28 -8.75
CA LEU A 132 15.11 7.55 -8.02
C LEU A 132 16.38 8.31 -8.43
N ARG A 133 17.49 7.59 -8.65
CA ARG A 133 18.77 8.15 -9.12
C ARG A 133 18.66 8.71 -10.52
N GLU A 134 18.00 7.97 -11.43
CA GLU A 134 17.75 8.41 -12.80
C GLU A 134 16.87 9.67 -12.83
N CYS A 135 15.88 9.76 -11.93
CA CYS A 135 15.06 10.96 -11.73
C CYS A 135 15.79 12.08 -10.96
N LYS A 136 17.03 11.88 -10.51
CA LYS A 136 17.82 12.86 -9.74
C LYS A 136 17.17 13.32 -8.43
N VAL A 137 16.35 12.46 -7.82
CA VAL A 137 15.71 12.73 -6.50
C VAL A 137 16.37 11.96 -5.36
N HIS A 138 17.39 11.15 -5.66
CA HIS A 138 18.21 10.44 -4.69
C HIS A 138 19.64 10.26 -5.24
N PRO A 139 20.71 10.51 -4.45
CA PRO A 139 20.69 11.11 -3.12
C PRO A 139 20.25 12.59 -3.16
N ASP A 140 19.88 13.12 -2.01
CA ASP A 140 19.66 14.56 -1.83
C ASP A 140 20.95 15.35 -2.12
N ALA A 141 20.80 16.56 -2.66
CA ALA A 141 21.93 17.46 -2.89
C ALA A 141 22.55 17.88 -1.55
N ARG A 142 23.85 17.66 -1.39
CA ARG A 142 24.58 18.03 -0.17
C ARG A 142 24.91 19.52 -0.16
N PRO A 143 24.77 20.21 0.99
CA PRO A 143 25.27 21.58 1.15
C PRO A 143 26.78 21.66 0.87
N ILE A 144 27.20 22.60 0.03
CA ILE A 144 28.62 22.78 -0.33
C ILE A 144 29.29 23.67 0.72
N GLY A 145 30.51 23.33 1.12
CA GLY A 145 31.33 24.17 2.01
C GLY A 145 30.93 24.14 3.48
N VAL A 146 29.92 23.35 3.83
CA VAL A 146 29.47 23.14 5.21
C VAL A 146 29.96 21.76 5.63
N GLY A 147 30.89 21.69 6.59
CA GLY A 147 31.47 20.44 7.09
C GLY A 147 30.46 19.59 7.87
N ALA A 148 30.83 19.11 9.06
CA ALA A 148 29.88 18.45 9.95
C ALA A 148 28.84 19.48 10.44
N SER A 149 27.67 19.51 9.81
CA SER A 149 26.56 20.40 10.18
C SER A 149 25.27 19.61 10.40
N PRO A 150 24.31 20.12 11.20
CA PRO A 150 23.01 19.49 11.39
C PRO A 150 22.28 19.22 10.06
N GLU A 151 22.48 20.09 9.07
CA GLU A 151 21.89 19.97 7.74
C GLU A 151 22.48 18.80 6.95
N VAL A 152 23.80 18.58 7.02
CA VAL A 152 24.43 17.41 6.41
C VAL A 152 23.94 16.12 7.07
N SER A 153 23.79 16.10 8.39
CA SER A 153 23.21 14.97 9.12
C SER A 153 21.76 14.69 8.71
N ARG A 154 20.95 15.73 8.55
CA ARG A 154 19.54 15.63 8.08
C ARG A 154 19.47 15.02 6.68
N VAL A 155 20.30 15.50 5.76
CA VAL A 155 20.39 14.98 4.38
C VAL A 155 20.80 13.51 4.39
N ASN A 156 21.85 13.14 5.14
CA ASN A 156 22.27 11.75 5.27
C ASN A 156 21.16 10.86 5.85
N ALA A 157 20.40 11.38 6.83
CA ALA A 157 19.29 10.65 7.41
C ALA A 157 18.15 10.41 6.41
N ARG A 158 17.86 11.40 5.54
CA ARG A 158 16.88 11.25 4.45
C ARG A 158 17.33 10.23 3.41
N ASP A 159 18.58 10.27 3.01
CA ASP A 159 19.14 9.31 2.04
C ASP A 159 19.10 7.89 2.58
N GLU A 160 19.46 7.69 3.85
CA GLU A 160 19.41 6.37 4.49
C GLU A 160 17.97 5.89 4.68
N TRP A 161 17.04 6.78 5.03
CA TRP A 161 15.61 6.46 5.07
C TRP A 161 15.11 6.00 3.69
N ARG A 162 15.45 6.73 2.62
CA ARG A 162 15.07 6.37 1.24
C ARG A 162 15.66 5.03 0.83
N ARG A 163 16.94 4.80 1.12
CA ARG A 163 17.62 3.53 0.83
C ARG A 163 16.90 2.35 1.50
N ARG A 164 16.60 2.45 2.80
CA ARG A 164 15.84 1.41 3.53
C ARG A 164 14.44 1.22 2.94
N SER A 165 13.75 2.29 2.57
CA SER A 165 12.42 2.21 1.93
C SER A 165 12.46 1.57 0.54
N CYS A 166 13.47 1.87 -0.28
CA CYS A 166 13.67 1.23 -1.58
C CYS A 166 13.87 -0.28 -1.44
N LEU A 167 14.67 -0.72 -0.44
CA LEU A 167 14.88 -2.14 -0.16
C LEU A 167 13.58 -2.85 0.25
N LYS A 168 12.78 -2.23 1.12
CA LYS A 168 11.49 -2.79 1.55
C LYS A 168 10.52 -2.95 0.38
N LEU A 169 10.34 -1.90 -0.43
CA LEU A 169 9.39 -1.95 -1.54
C LEU A 169 9.86 -2.87 -2.67
N ASP A 170 11.15 -2.95 -2.97
CA ASP A 170 11.70 -3.93 -3.90
C ASP A 170 11.40 -5.38 -3.44
N ALA A 171 11.66 -5.67 -2.16
CA ALA A 171 11.41 -6.99 -1.59
C ALA A 171 9.93 -7.40 -1.61
N LEU A 172 9.01 -6.44 -1.41
CA LEU A 172 7.57 -6.70 -1.37
C LEU A 172 6.92 -6.70 -2.76
N MET A 173 7.27 -5.75 -3.63
CA MET A 173 6.57 -5.51 -4.89
C MET A 173 7.27 -6.16 -6.08
N LEU A 174 8.60 -6.24 -6.09
CA LEU A 174 9.35 -6.63 -7.28
C LEU A 174 9.95 -8.04 -7.20
N ARG A 175 10.21 -8.58 -6.01
CA ARG A 175 10.92 -9.86 -5.79
C ARG A 175 10.41 -11.02 -6.66
N HIS A 176 9.10 -11.14 -6.83
CA HIS A 176 8.48 -12.26 -7.57
C HIS A 176 8.15 -11.91 -9.03
N VAL A 177 8.35 -10.66 -9.45
CA VAL A 177 7.96 -10.17 -10.78
C VAL A 177 9.15 -10.26 -11.73
N ARG A 178 9.07 -11.23 -12.65
CA ARG A 178 10.14 -11.52 -13.64
C ARG A 178 9.92 -10.86 -14.99
N SER A 179 8.66 -10.60 -15.35
CA SER A 179 8.33 -9.96 -16.62
C SER A 179 8.83 -8.52 -16.64
N ALA A 180 9.56 -8.16 -17.70
CA ALA A 180 10.21 -6.86 -17.86
C ALA A 180 9.25 -5.68 -17.63
N GLN A 181 8.18 -5.59 -18.43
CA GLN A 181 7.28 -4.44 -18.40
C GLN A 181 6.56 -4.25 -17.05
N PRO A 182 5.90 -5.27 -16.44
CA PRO A 182 5.33 -5.13 -15.10
C PRO A 182 6.36 -4.74 -14.03
N ARG A 183 7.59 -5.24 -14.15
CA ARG A 183 8.67 -4.91 -13.22
C ARG A 183 9.04 -3.43 -13.31
N ALA A 184 9.11 -2.85 -14.51
CA ALA A 184 9.34 -1.41 -14.70
C ALA A 184 8.20 -0.56 -14.10
N TRP A 185 6.94 -0.97 -14.30
CA TRP A 185 5.78 -0.31 -13.72
C TRP A 185 5.83 -0.31 -12.18
N LEU A 186 6.13 -1.46 -11.59
CA LEU A 186 6.21 -1.58 -10.12
C LEU A 186 7.41 -0.83 -9.55
N ALA A 187 8.55 -0.81 -10.26
CA ALA A 187 9.70 0.02 -9.89
C ALA A 187 9.33 1.51 -9.86
N ALA A 188 8.56 1.97 -10.85
CA ALA A 188 8.11 3.36 -10.94
C ALA A 188 7.15 3.72 -9.81
N ILE A 189 6.14 2.89 -9.55
CA ILE A 189 5.18 3.10 -8.43
C ILE A 189 5.91 3.09 -7.09
N ALA A 190 6.83 2.14 -6.89
CA ALA A 190 7.64 2.08 -5.67
C ALA A 190 8.54 3.32 -5.50
N GLY A 191 9.11 3.83 -6.59
CA GLY A 191 9.88 5.08 -6.60
C GLY A 191 9.03 6.27 -6.18
N ALA A 192 7.85 6.42 -6.79
CA ALA A 192 6.90 7.48 -6.42
C ALA A 192 6.48 7.38 -4.93
N LEU A 193 6.19 6.17 -4.44
CA LEU A 193 5.88 5.92 -3.03
C LEU A 193 7.02 6.36 -2.11
N VAL A 194 8.26 5.94 -2.40
CA VAL A 194 9.43 6.30 -1.57
C VAL A 194 9.64 7.81 -1.56
N ASN A 195 9.61 8.47 -2.72
CA ASN A 195 9.84 9.90 -2.79
C ASN A 195 8.79 10.68 -1.98
N ARG A 196 7.51 10.31 -2.13
CA ARG A 196 6.39 10.96 -1.41
C ARG A 196 6.45 10.76 0.11
N SER A 197 6.80 9.55 0.54
CA SER A 197 6.80 9.18 1.96
C SER A 197 8.09 9.54 2.68
N THR A 198 9.10 10.10 1.98
CA THR A 198 10.34 10.55 2.61
C THR A 198 10.07 11.74 3.52
N PRO A 199 10.29 11.62 4.85
CA PRO A 199 10.07 12.73 5.77
C PRO A 199 11.13 13.83 5.57
N HIS A 200 10.78 15.07 5.94
CA HIS A 200 11.72 16.20 5.91
C HIS A 200 12.84 16.09 6.96
N ASN A 201 12.53 15.48 8.12
CA ASN A 201 13.42 15.28 9.26
C ASN A 201 13.28 13.85 9.81
N PRO A 202 13.84 12.84 9.14
CA PRO A 202 13.81 11.47 9.67
C PRO A 202 14.68 11.36 10.91
N THR A 203 14.11 10.82 11.99
CA THR A 203 14.87 10.19 13.07
C THR A 203 15.14 8.74 12.67
N ILE A 204 16.40 8.40 12.42
CA ILE A 204 16.79 7.00 12.21
C ILE A 204 16.98 6.40 13.60
N THR A 205 16.00 5.61 14.03
CA THR A 205 16.23 4.66 15.13
C THR A 205 16.97 3.46 14.58
N ASP A 206 18.05 3.08 15.26
CA ASP A 206 18.88 1.91 14.94
C ASP A 206 18.11 0.60 15.09
#